data_AF-A0A1B3LZ11-F1
#
_entry.id   AF-A0A1B3LZ11-F1
#
_cell.length_a   1.000
_cell.length_b   1.000
_cell.length_c   1.000
_cell.angle_alpha   90.00
_cell.angle_beta   90.00
_cell.angle_gamma   90.00
#
_symmetry.space_group_name_H-M   'P 1'
#
loop_
_entity.id
_entity.type
_entity.pdbx_description
1 polymer ?
#
loop_
_entity_poly.entity_id
_entity_poly.type
_entity_poly.pdbx_seq_one_letter_code
_entity_poly.pdbx_strand_id
1 'polypeptide(L)'
;MGLRLVYALSGDIAGLRIPSATTPGQADGLWQHTCLEAFVAAEGDAAYREFNFSPSGQWAGYRFAGERQRDTSPAPDLPAPAMQFAITPTCLTLDVHLPLAALPSPAQHLALALCAVIEEHDGRLSYWALQHPQARPDFHHPAGHSLRLALPAN
;
A
#
# COMPACT_ATOMS: atom_id res chain seq x y z
N MET A 1 10.30 -8.25 -14.19
CA MET A 1 10.11 -8.99 -12.92
C MET A 1 9.83 -7.99 -11.81
N GLY A 2 8.94 -8.35 -10.89
CA GLY A 2 8.45 -7.45 -9.84
C GLY A 2 7.40 -8.16 -8.98
N LEU A 3 6.74 -7.41 -8.12
CA LEU A 3 5.66 -7.89 -7.25
C LEU A 3 4.33 -7.39 -7.82
N ARG A 4 3.40 -8.31 -8.10
CA ARG A 4 2.02 -7.98 -8.46
C ARG A 4 1.12 -8.16 -7.25
N LEU A 5 0.34 -7.14 -6.93
CA LEU A 5 -0.67 -7.15 -5.87
C LEU A 5 -2.04 -6.89 -6.50
N VAL A 6 -3.05 -7.62 -6.05
CA VAL A 6 -4.43 -7.44 -6.51
C VAL A 6 -5.33 -7.26 -5.30
N TYR A 7 -6.08 -6.17 -5.30
CA TYR A 7 -7.06 -5.83 -4.26
C TYR A 7 -8.46 -5.87 -4.87
N ALA A 8 -9.42 -6.34 -4.09
CA ALA A 8 -10.85 -6.25 -4.41
C ALA A 8 -11.61 -5.83 -3.16
N LEU A 9 -12.31 -4.71 -3.26
CA LEU A 9 -13.29 -4.25 -2.28
C LEU A 9 -14.68 -4.48 -2.88
N SER A 10 -15.55 -5.17 -2.16
CA SER A 10 -16.92 -5.46 -2.60
C SER A 10 -17.92 -5.01 -1.54
N GLY A 11 -19.02 -4.40 -1.97
CA GLY A 11 -20.01 -3.80 -1.06
C GLY A 11 -20.77 -2.67 -1.74
N ASP A 12 -21.24 -1.69 -0.98
CA ASP A 12 -21.80 -0.45 -1.54
C ASP A 12 -20.68 0.55 -1.84
N ILE A 13 -20.02 0.39 -2.99
CA ILE A 13 -18.91 1.28 -3.41
C ILE A 13 -19.45 2.65 -3.81
N ALA A 14 -20.67 2.72 -4.34
CA ALA A 14 -21.34 3.99 -4.63
C ALA A 14 -21.58 4.83 -3.36
N GLY A 15 -21.67 4.19 -2.20
CA GLY A 15 -21.74 4.82 -0.88
C GLY A 15 -20.38 5.28 -0.30
N LEU A 16 -19.25 5.04 -0.98
CA LEU A 16 -17.93 5.46 -0.53
C LEU A 16 -17.50 6.80 -1.15
N ARG A 17 -16.73 7.58 -0.41
CA ARG A 17 -16.03 8.74 -0.96
C ARG A 17 -14.74 8.27 -1.63
N ILE A 18 -14.82 8.12 -2.95
CA ILE A 18 -13.69 7.74 -3.79
C ILE A 18 -13.01 9.01 -4.34
N PRO A 19 -11.68 9.18 -4.20
CA PRO A 19 -10.96 10.29 -4.80
C PRO A 19 -11.19 10.38 -6.31
N SER A 20 -11.55 11.57 -6.80
CA SER A 20 -11.71 11.82 -8.23
C SER A 20 -10.41 11.61 -8.99
N ALA A 21 -10.52 11.09 -10.22
CA ALA A 21 -9.38 10.96 -11.13
C ALA A 21 -8.68 12.30 -11.34
N THR A 22 -7.35 12.27 -11.33
CA THR A 22 -6.47 13.41 -11.61
C THR A 22 -5.31 12.97 -12.49
N THR A 23 -4.36 13.86 -12.77
CA THR A 23 -3.12 13.50 -13.45
C THR A 23 -2.36 12.44 -12.65
N PRO A 24 -2.10 11.25 -13.22
CA PRO A 24 -1.34 10.22 -12.53
C PRO A 24 0.06 10.70 -12.16
N GLY A 25 0.51 10.35 -10.96
CA GLY A 25 1.82 10.80 -10.47
C GLY A 25 2.00 10.60 -8.97
N GLN A 26 3.17 10.99 -8.47
CA GLN A 26 3.48 10.91 -7.06
C GLN A 26 2.75 12.02 -6.29
N ALA A 27 2.16 11.70 -5.14
CA ALA A 27 1.58 12.67 -4.23
C ALA A 27 1.59 12.16 -2.78
N ASP A 28 1.67 13.08 -1.82
CA ASP A 28 1.61 12.78 -0.40
C ASP A 28 0.19 12.90 0.16
N GLY A 29 -0.04 12.38 1.36
CA GLY A 29 -1.30 12.54 2.08
C GLY A 29 -2.45 11.67 1.54
N LEU A 30 -2.16 10.67 0.70
CA LEU A 30 -3.19 9.81 0.10
C LEU A 30 -3.99 9.03 1.16
N TRP A 31 -3.37 8.65 2.28
CA TRP A 31 -3.98 7.96 3.42
C TRP A 31 -5.07 8.77 4.15
N GLN A 32 -5.28 10.04 3.79
CA GLN A 32 -6.36 10.86 4.34
C GLN A 32 -7.72 10.55 3.68
N HIS A 33 -7.71 9.82 2.58
CA HIS A 33 -8.89 9.45 1.78
C HIS A 33 -8.86 7.96 1.43
N THR A 34 -9.84 7.50 0.64
CA THR A 34 -9.84 6.10 0.18
C THR A 34 -8.58 5.76 -0.63
N CYS A 35 -7.74 4.87 -0.11
CA CYS A 35 -6.53 4.35 -0.77
C CYS A 35 -6.26 2.89 -0.36
N LEU A 36 -5.45 2.22 -1.18
CA LEU A 36 -4.98 0.85 -0.94
C LEU A 36 -3.48 0.94 -0.65
N GLU A 37 -3.00 0.20 0.35
CA GLU A 37 -1.63 0.34 0.83
C GLU A 37 -0.91 -1.00 0.88
N ALA A 38 0.41 -0.96 0.69
CA ALA A 38 1.30 -2.08 0.85
C ALA A 38 2.53 -1.67 1.67
N PHE A 39 2.79 -2.40 2.74
CA PHE A 39 4.01 -2.31 3.52
C PHE A 39 4.85 -3.54 3.21
N VAL A 40 6.09 -3.35 2.79
CA VAL A 40 6.96 -4.41 2.29
C VAL A 40 8.32 -4.33 2.97
N ALA A 41 8.65 -5.34 3.74
CA ALA A 41 9.94 -5.53 4.40
C ALA A 41 10.66 -6.76 3.83
N ALA A 42 11.99 -6.78 3.90
CA ALA A 42 12.70 -8.05 3.87
C ALA A 42 12.37 -8.80 5.18
N GLU A 43 12.17 -10.12 5.12
CA GLU A 43 11.83 -10.88 6.32
C GLU A 43 12.94 -10.76 7.38
N GLY A 44 12.56 -10.36 8.60
CA GLY A 44 13.47 -10.15 9.73
C GLY A 44 14.00 -8.72 9.86
N ASP A 45 13.85 -7.89 8.83
CA ASP A 45 14.31 -6.50 8.88
C ASP A 45 13.31 -5.57 9.58
N ALA A 46 13.84 -4.58 10.30
CA ALA A 46 13.05 -3.48 10.83
C ALA A 46 12.70 -2.45 9.74
N ALA A 47 13.55 -2.30 8.74
CA ALA A 47 13.35 -1.38 7.64
C ALA A 47 12.31 -1.91 6.65
N TYR A 48 11.50 -1.01 6.09
CA TYR A 48 10.47 -1.37 5.11
C TYR A 48 10.23 -0.24 4.11
N ARG A 49 9.44 -0.57 3.10
CA ARG A 49 8.86 0.35 2.14
C ARG A 49 7.37 0.42 2.36
N GLU A 50 6.81 1.59 2.26
CA GLU A 50 5.36 1.80 2.24
C GLU A 50 4.98 2.35 0.87
N PHE A 51 3.87 1.85 0.35
CA PHE A 51 3.26 2.32 -0.88
C PHE A 51 1.79 2.64 -0.63
N ASN A 52 1.31 3.74 -1.17
CA ASN A 52 -0.11 4.11 -1.13
C ASN A 52 -0.60 4.26 -2.58
N PHE A 53 -1.75 3.69 -2.90
CA PHE A 53 -2.33 3.66 -4.23
C PHE A 53 -3.73 4.28 -4.17
N SER A 54 -3.90 5.45 -4.77
CA SER A 54 -5.18 6.16 -4.79
C SER A 54 -5.97 5.85 -6.07
N PRO A 55 -7.29 5.64 -5.99
CA PRO A 55 -8.18 5.60 -7.16
C PRO A 55 -8.09 6.85 -8.05
N SER A 56 -7.54 7.96 -7.55
CA SER A 56 -7.29 9.17 -8.36
C SER A 56 -6.25 8.97 -9.47
N GLY A 57 -5.49 7.88 -9.43
CA GLY A 57 -4.33 7.63 -10.30
C GLY A 57 -3.01 8.08 -9.68
N GLN A 58 -3.05 8.70 -8.49
CA GLN A 58 -1.85 9.07 -7.74
C GLN A 58 -1.35 7.93 -6.86
N TRP A 59 -0.06 7.97 -6.55
CA TRP A 59 0.58 7.02 -5.66
C TRP A 59 1.62 7.70 -4.76
N ALA A 60 1.97 7.06 -3.66
CA ALA A 60 3.06 7.47 -2.80
C ALA A 60 3.98 6.28 -2.55
N GLY A 61 5.26 6.57 -2.29
CA GLY A 61 6.27 5.57 -2.02
C GLY A 61 7.27 6.09 -1.01
N TYR A 62 7.48 5.34 0.06
CA TYR A 62 8.18 5.80 1.25
C TYR A 62 9.16 4.77 1.79
N ARG A 63 10.19 5.26 2.48
CA ARG A 63 11.24 4.45 3.10
C ARG A 63 11.22 4.64 4.60
N PHE A 64 11.28 3.55 5.35
CA PHE A 64 11.35 3.57 6.79
C PHE A 64 12.54 2.71 7.26
N ALA A 65 13.28 3.21 8.25
CA ALA A 65 14.33 2.47 8.93
C ALA A 65 13.76 1.57 10.04
N GLY A 66 12.52 1.83 10.47
CA GLY A 66 11.80 1.14 11.53
C GLY A 66 10.37 1.65 11.65
N GLU A 67 9.59 1.10 12.60
CA GLU A 67 8.21 1.54 12.89
C GLU A 67 8.15 3.06 13.09
N ARG A 68 7.40 3.75 12.21
CA ARG A 68 7.24 5.22 12.19
C ARG A 68 8.56 6.03 12.15
N GLN A 69 9.67 5.40 11.77
CA GLN A 69 10.98 6.05 11.60
C GLN A 69 11.27 6.24 10.12
N ARG A 70 10.83 7.39 9.59
CA ARG A 70 11.01 7.73 8.18
C ARG A 70 12.50 7.85 7.86
N ASP A 71 12.95 7.15 6.82
CA ASP A 71 14.28 7.31 6.26
C ASP A 71 14.25 8.41 5.19
N THR A 72 14.93 9.53 5.48
CA THR A 72 15.06 10.69 4.60
C THR A 72 16.48 10.85 4.07
N SER A 73 17.31 9.80 4.16
CA SER A 73 18.64 9.83 3.58
C SER A 73 18.56 10.03 2.05
N PRO A 74 19.56 10.69 1.44
CA PRO A 74 19.60 10.84 -0.01
C PRO A 74 19.61 9.48 -0.71
N ALA A 75 18.55 9.17 -1.44
CA ALA A 75 18.40 7.97 -2.23
C ALA A 75 17.60 8.27 -3.51
N PRO A 76 17.74 7.48 -4.58
CA PRO A 76 16.87 7.60 -5.74
C PRO A 76 15.40 7.46 -5.33
N ASP A 77 14.50 8.13 -6.03
CA ASP A 77 13.07 7.92 -5.84
C ASP A 77 12.70 6.45 -6.11
N LEU A 78 11.65 5.98 -5.44
CA LEU A 78 11.12 4.66 -5.77
C LEU A 78 10.56 4.72 -7.19
N PRO A 79 10.80 3.68 -8.03
CA PRO A 79 10.27 3.67 -9.38
C PRO A 79 8.74 3.55 -9.33
N ALA A 80 8.07 4.20 -10.28
CA ALA A 80 6.62 4.24 -10.31
C ALA A 80 5.99 2.85 -10.47
N PRO A 81 4.89 2.56 -9.75
CA PRO A 81 4.07 1.38 -9.98
C PRO A 81 3.31 1.50 -11.31
N ALA A 82 3.03 0.36 -11.94
CA ALA A 82 1.96 0.30 -12.94
C ALA A 82 0.67 -0.07 -12.22
N MET A 83 -0.36 0.79 -12.32
CA MET A 83 -1.63 0.63 -11.58
C MET A 83 -2.81 0.62 -12.54
N GLN A 84 -3.77 -0.27 -12.30
CA GLN A 84 -5.05 -0.28 -12.99
C GLN A 84 -6.17 -0.42 -11.98
N PHE A 85 -7.00 0.63 -11.87
CA PHE A 85 -8.24 0.59 -11.12
C PHE A 85 -9.42 0.26 -12.03
N ALA A 86 -10.37 -0.51 -11.52
CA ALA A 86 -11.71 -0.63 -12.09
C ALA A 86 -12.73 -0.44 -10.98
N ILE A 87 -13.72 0.41 -11.22
CA ILE A 87 -14.70 0.84 -10.22
C ILE A 87 -16.09 0.68 -10.79
N THR A 88 -16.94 0.01 -10.04
CA THR A 88 -18.38 -0.16 -10.28
C THR A 88 -19.12 0.23 -9.01
N PRO A 89 -20.46 0.38 -9.04
CA PRO A 89 -21.23 0.66 -7.83
C PRO A 89 -21.07 -0.37 -6.72
N THR A 90 -20.60 -1.59 -7.03
CA THR A 90 -20.51 -2.70 -6.06
C THR A 90 -19.13 -3.28 -5.86
N CYS A 91 -18.16 -2.87 -6.66
CA CYS A 91 -16.80 -3.40 -6.61
C CYS A 91 -15.77 -2.35 -7.03
N LEU A 92 -14.68 -2.24 -6.27
CA LEU A 92 -13.46 -1.53 -6.62
C LEU A 92 -12.31 -2.54 -6.64
N THR A 93 -11.61 -2.63 -7.77
CA THR A 93 -10.41 -3.48 -7.89
C THR A 93 -9.20 -2.64 -8.22
N LEU A 94 -8.05 -3.04 -7.68
CA LEU A 94 -6.73 -2.54 -8.06
C LEU A 94 -5.86 -3.71 -8.48
N ASP A 95 -5.28 -3.63 -9.68
CA ASP A 95 -4.13 -4.42 -10.09
C ASP A 95 -2.89 -3.51 -10.11
N VAL A 96 -1.90 -3.81 -9.28
CA VAL A 96 -0.66 -3.03 -9.21
C VAL A 96 0.57 -3.90 -9.37
N HIS A 97 1.50 -3.45 -10.20
CA HIS A 97 2.80 -4.07 -10.38
C HIS A 97 3.91 -3.12 -9.88
N LEU A 98 4.59 -3.54 -8.82
CA LEU A 98 5.78 -2.91 -8.27
C LEU A 98 7.03 -3.45 -8.98
N PRO A 99 7.88 -2.59 -9.57
CA PRO A 99 9.17 -3.02 -10.11
C PRO A 99 10.05 -3.65 -9.02
N LEU A 100 10.88 -4.65 -9.37
CA LEU A 100 11.80 -5.28 -8.40
C LEU A 100 12.71 -4.25 -7.69
N ALA A 101 13.13 -3.20 -8.40
CA ALA A 101 13.95 -2.11 -7.84
C ALA A 101 13.22 -1.23 -6.80
N ALA A 102 11.88 -1.34 -6.68
CA ALA A 102 11.12 -0.69 -5.62
C ALA A 102 11.14 -1.49 -4.31
N LEU A 103 11.44 -2.79 -4.37
CA LEU A 103 11.33 -3.71 -3.24
C LEU A 103 12.58 -3.64 -2.34
N PRO A 104 12.46 -3.99 -1.05
CA PRO A 104 13.62 -4.20 -0.19
C PRO A 104 14.61 -5.18 -0.83
N SER A 105 15.90 -4.83 -0.77
CA SER A 105 16.98 -5.64 -1.32
C SER A 105 18.24 -5.48 -0.47
N PRO A 106 19.02 -6.55 -0.25
CA PRO A 106 18.75 -7.93 -0.67
C PRO A 106 17.62 -8.57 0.16
N ALA A 107 16.82 -9.45 -0.45
CA ALA A 107 15.80 -10.23 0.25
C ALA A 107 15.64 -11.61 -0.40
N GLN A 108 15.41 -12.65 0.41
CA GLN A 108 14.96 -13.96 -0.06
C GLN A 108 13.46 -14.16 0.18
N HIS A 109 12.97 -13.61 1.28
CA HIS A 109 11.56 -13.58 1.64
C HIS A 109 11.15 -12.15 1.95
N LEU A 110 9.93 -11.81 1.56
CA LEU A 110 9.28 -10.56 1.92
C LEU A 110 8.27 -10.81 3.03
N ALA A 111 8.20 -9.88 3.98
CA ALA A 111 7.12 -9.76 4.94
C ALA A 111 6.25 -8.57 4.51
N LEU A 112 4.95 -8.81 4.30
CA LEU A 112 4.02 -7.80 3.77
C LEU A 112 2.84 -7.54 4.71
N ALA A 113 2.39 -6.29 4.77
CA ALA A 113 1.03 -5.95 5.17
C ALA A 113 0.31 -5.33 3.98
N LEU A 114 -0.88 -5.85 3.68
CA LEU A 114 -1.79 -5.26 2.70
C LEU A 114 -2.93 -4.60 3.48
N CYS A 115 -3.14 -3.33 3.21
CA CYS A 115 -4.05 -2.48 3.97
C CYS A 115 -4.95 -1.67 3.05
N ALA A 116 -6.01 -1.10 3.60
CA ALA A 116 -6.86 -0.14 2.94
C ALA A 116 -7.38 0.90 3.94
N VAL A 117 -7.35 2.16 3.53
CA VAL A 117 -8.13 3.24 4.15
C VAL A 117 -9.37 3.42 3.29
N ILE A 118 -10.56 3.35 3.89
CA ILE A 118 -11.83 3.52 3.18
C ILE A 118 -12.61 4.68 3.81
N GLU A 119 -12.94 5.68 2.99
CA GLU A 119 -13.69 6.86 3.40
C GLU A 119 -15.16 6.77 2.99
N GLU A 120 -16.06 7.05 3.94
CA GLU A 120 -17.49 7.19 3.69
C GLU A 120 -17.87 8.65 3.33
N HIS A 121 -19.06 8.87 2.78
CA HIS A 121 -19.50 10.22 2.37
C HIS A 121 -19.58 11.24 3.52
N ASP A 122 -19.75 10.78 4.76
CA ASP A 122 -19.75 11.62 5.96
C ASP A 122 -18.32 11.97 6.44
N GLY A 123 -17.28 11.46 5.75
CA GLY A 123 -15.88 11.66 6.09
C GLY A 123 -15.33 10.67 7.12
N ARG A 124 -16.14 9.70 7.58
CA ARG A 124 -15.64 8.63 8.45
C ARG A 124 -14.66 7.73 7.70
N LEU A 125 -13.54 7.44 8.36
CA LEU A 125 -12.54 6.48 7.86
C LEU A 125 -12.70 5.13 8.55
N SER A 126 -12.57 4.07 7.76
CA SER A 126 -12.38 2.70 8.24
C SER A 126 -11.03 2.15 7.75
N TYR A 127 -10.40 1.33 8.58
CA TYR A 127 -9.04 0.85 8.39
C TYR A 127 -9.05 -0.68 8.32
N TRP A 128 -8.66 -1.20 7.17
CA TRP A 128 -8.63 -2.64 6.90
C TRP A 128 -7.20 -3.09 6.70
N ALA A 129 -6.86 -4.23 7.28
CA ALA A 129 -5.54 -4.85 7.14
C ALA A 129 -5.71 -6.37 7.21
N LEU A 130 -4.75 -7.10 6.66
CA LEU A 130 -4.67 -8.56 6.86
C LEU A 130 -4.62 -8.92 8.36
N GLN A 131 -3.99 -8.06 9.17
CA GLN A 131 -3.91 -8.21 10.61
C GLN A 131 -3.78 -6.83 11.29
N HIS A 132 -4.58 -6.61 12.34
CA HIS A 132 -4.42 -5.48 13.27
C HIS A 132 -3.77 -5.99 14.57
N PRO A 133 -2.48 -5.69 14.83
CA PRO A 133 -1.79 -6.22 16.01
C PRO A 133 -2.28 -5.64 17.34
N GLN A 134 -2.95 -4.49 17.29
CA GLN A 134 -3.42 -3.75 18.44
C GLN A 134 -4.89 -3.33 18.25
N ALA A 135 -5.52 -2.86 19.33
CA ALA A 135 -6.92 -2.39 19.29
C ALA A 135 -7.10 -1.15 18.40
N ARG A 136 -6.11 -0.25 18.38
CA ARG A 136 -6.08 0.89 17.46
C ARG A 136 -5.39 0.47 16.16
N PRO A 137 -5.98 0.76 14.98
CA PRO A 137 -5.31 0.53 13.71
C PRO A 137 -3.96 1.25 13.65
N ASP A 138 -2.90 0.49 13.37
CA ASP A 138 -1.58 0.99 13.07
C ASP A 138 -0.91 0.10 12.01
N PHE A 139 -0.90 0.58 10.77
CA PHE A 139 -0.31 -0.16 9.65
C PHE A 139 1.22 -0.23 9.70
N HIS A 140 1.88 0.64 10.48
CA HIS A 140 3.35 0.62 10.62
C HIS A 140 3.85 -0.39 11.65
N HIS A 141 2.95 -1.02 12.42
CA HIS A 141 3.34 -1.95 13.46
C HIS A 141 3.91 -3.24 12.82
N PRO A 142 5.15 -3.66 13.14
CA PRO A 142 5.83 -4.76 12.43
C PRO A 142 5.07 -6.09 12.45
N ALA A 143 4.36 -6.38 13.56
CA ALA A 143 3.52 -7.58 13.65
C ALA A 143 2.31 -7.60 12.68
N GLY A 144 2.00 -6.47 12.03
CA GLY A 144 1.00 -6.38 10.97
C GLY A 144 1.52 -6.87 9.62
N HIS A 145 2.84 -6.91 9.43
CA HIS A 145 3.48 -7.50 8.26
C HIS A 145 3.41 -9.03 8.36
N SER A 146 2.21 -9.62 8.20
CA SER A 146 1.92 -11.02 8.50
C SER A 146 2.00 -11.93 7.27
N LEU A 147 1.87 -11.40 6.06
CA LEU A 147 2.00 -12.18 4.83
C LEU A 147 3.48 -12.45 4.54
N ARG A 148 3.82 -13.70 4.19
CA ARG A 148 5.16 -14.11 3.77
C ARG A 148 5.18 -14.53 2.31
N LEU A 149 6.15 -14.03 1.56
CA LEU A 149 6.32 -14.35 0.15
C LEU A 149 7.79 -14.64 -0.15
N ALA A 150 8.10 -15.85 -0.62
CA ALA A 150 9.41 -16.18 -1.14
C ALA A 150 9.63 -15.48 -2.49
N LEU A 151 10.79 -14.85 -2.66
CA LEU A 151 11.21 -14.34 -3.96
C LEU A 151 11.74 -15.51 -4.81
N PRO A 152 11.52 -15.49 -6.13
CA PRO A 152 12.04 -16.55 -7.00
C PRO A 152 13.55 -16.69 -6.85
N ALA A 153 14.04 -17.91 -6.70
CA ALA A 153 15.47 -18.17 -6.85
C ALA A 153 15.84 -17.89 -8.32
N ASN A 154 16.86 -17.04 -8.53
CA ASN A 154 17.45 -16.86 -9.86
C ASN A 154 18.13 -18.14 -10.34
#